data_AF-A0A1V5RCY5-F1
#
_entry.id   AF-A0A1V5RCY5-F1
#
_cell.length_a   1.000
_cell.length_b   1.000
_cell.length_c   1.000
_cell.angle_alpha   90.00
_cell.angle_beta   90.00
_cell.angle_gamma   90.00
#
_symmetry.space_group_name_H-M   'P 1'
#
loop_
_entity.id
_entity.type
_entity.pdbx_description
1 polymer ?
#
loop_
_entity_poly.entity_id
_entity_poly.type
_entity_poly.pdbx_seq_one_letter_code
_entity_poly.pdbx_strand_id
1 'polypeptide(L)'
;MTWHASLSRLVQILANLYGTEAEARLVAKDAGLDLTRISFSGSAQVIWDAIVAEAHKQNKAPALIERARVDFPTETGLPAILQDYLAWRREATVAEAPSAPRSYQLTAQQKRQLVDALLGCPTMQGGQSRDAVLDDLRAEIRNTARRHSSARVDVNNIVSAALAYAGGLQELVEAVRNYEGDSLPMAEVDRTVASFG
;
A
#
# COMPACT_ATOMS: atom_id res chain seq x y z
N MET A 1 4.83 1.51 -10.62
CA MET A 1 4.64 2.96 -10.41
C MET A 1 4.10 3.56 -11.68
N THR A 2 2.82 3.93 -11.71
CA THR A 2 2.15 4.52 -12.87
C THR A 2 2.38 6.03 -12.84
N TRP A 3 3.13 6.55 -13.81
CA TRP A 3 3.27 7.99 -13.99
C TRP A 3 1.95 8.57 -14.53
N HIS A 4 1.31 9.48 -13.78
CA HIS A 4 0.00 10.02 -14.14
C HIS A 4 0.10 11.31 -14.97
N ALA A 5 -0.87 11.55 -15.84
CA ALA A 5 -0.91 12.75 -16.70
C ALA A 5 -0.87 14.06 -15.89
N SER A 6 -1.44 14.07 -14.68
CA SER A 6 -1.39 15.22 -13.76
C SER A 6 0.04 15.58 -13.33
N LEU A 7 0.92 14.58 -13.19
CA LEU A 7 2.35 14.80 -12.85
C LEU A 7 3.10 15.38 -14.05
N SER A 8 2.89 14.85 -15.26
CA SER A 8 3.45 15.44 -16.49
C SER A 8 3.05 16.90 -16.65
N ARG A 9 1.78 17.21 -16.37
CA ARG A 9 1.25 18.57 -16.45
C ARG A 9 1.84 19.49 -15.39
N LEU A 10 2.04 18.97 -14.17
CA LEU A 10 2.73 19.69 -13.10
C LEU A 10 4.17 20.04 -13.49
N VAL A 11 4.91 19.08 -14.05
CA VAL A 11 6.28 19.30 -14.54
C VAL A 11 6.33 20.41 -15.59
N GLN A 12 5.41 20.40 -16.57
CA GLN A 12 5.34 21.44 -17.60
C GLN A 12 5.09 22.83 -17.02
N ILE A 13 4.15 22.96 -16.09
CA ILE A 13 3.85 24.26 -15.48
C ILE A 13 5.03 24.74 -14.64
N LEU A 14 5.60 23.88 -13.79
CA LEU A 14 6.73 24.27 -12.93
C LEU A 14 7.98 24.59 -13.74
N ALA A 15 8.26 23.87 -14.83
CA ALA A 15 9.37 24.18 -15.73
C ALA A 15 9.18 25.50 -16.49
N ASN A 16 7.94 25.90 -16.74
CA ASN A 16 7.63 27.18 -17.36
C ASN A 16 7.71 28.35 -16.35
N LEU A 17 7.28 28.13 -15.10
CA LEU A 17 7.30 29.16 -14.05
C LEU A 17 8.68 29.36 -13.43
N TYR A 18 9.41 28.26 -13.24
CA TYR A 18 10.75 28.23 -12.65
C TYR A 18 11.71 27.63 -13.67
N GLY A 19 12.22 28.49 -14.54
CA GLY A 19 13.10 28.09 -15.63
C GLY A 19 14.54 27.81 -15.21
N THR A 20 14.91 28.14 -13.97
CA THR A 20 16.29 27.97 -13.49
C THR A 20 16.43 26.85 -12.46
N GLU A 21 17.60 26.22 -12.45
CA GLU A 21 17.98 25.19 -11.49
C GLU A 21 18.00 25.72 -10.05
N ALA A 22 18.40 26.99 -9.86
CA ALA A 22 18.46 27.62 -8.54
C ALA A 22 17.05 27.77 -7.92
N GLU A 23 16.08 28.21 -8.72
CA GLU A 23 14.67 28.31 -8.30
C GLU A 23 14.09 26.93 -8.00
N ALA A 24 14.33 25.95 -8.89
CA ALA A 24 13.86 24.59 -8.70
C ALA A 24 14.39 23.95 -7.40
N ARG A 25 15.66 24.19 -7.06
CA ARG A 25 16.24 23.76 -5.78
C ARG A 25 15.61 24.45 -4.58
N LEU A 26 15.37 25.76 -4.67
CA LEU A 26 14.77 26.52 -3.58
C LEU A 26 13.36 26.01 -3.28
N VAL A 27 12.54 25.83 -4.32
CA VAL A 27 11.17 25.31 -4.19
C VAL A 27 11.17 23.87 -3.67
N ALA A 28 12.07 23.01 -4.17
CA ALA A 28 12.20 21.65 -3.68
C ALA A 28 12.57 21.61 -2.19
N LYS A 29 13.52 22.46 -1.77
CA LYS A 29 13.93 22.59 -0.37
C LYS A 29 12.78 23.08 0.52
N ASP A 30 12.04 24.09 0.07
CA ASP A 30 10.91 24.67 0.82
C ASP A 30 9.75 23.67 0.95
N ALA A 31 9.54 22.81 -0.05
CA ALA A 31 8.63 21.67 0.03
C ALA A 31 9.17 20.49 0.88
N GLY A 32 10.37 20.64 1.45
CA GLY A 32 11.02 19.67 2.33
C GLY A 32 11.55 18.43 1.61
N LEU A 33 11.84 18.52 0.31
CA LEU A 33 12.41 17.40 -0.45
C LEU A 33 13.88 17.18 -0.11
N ASP A 34 14.29 15.91 -0.19
CA ASP A 34 15.69 15.54 -0.07
C ASP A 34 16.42 15.78 -1.40
N LEU A 35 17.12 16.91 -1.47
CA LEU A 35 17.87 17.34 -2.65
C LEU A 35 18.98 16.34 -3.05
N THR A 36 19.47 15.51 -2.13
CA THR A 36 20.54 14.55 -2.41
C THR A 36 20.08 13.41 -3.32
N ARG A 37 18.75 13.18 -3.39
CA ARG A 37 18.14 12.10 -4.18
C ARG A 37 17.61 12.57 -5.54
N ILE A 38 17.76 13.85 -5.84
CA ILE A 38 17.22 14.48 -7.05
C ILE A 38 18.37 14.84 -7.99
N SER A 39 18.27 14.43 -9.25
CA SER A 39 19.20 14.86 -10.29
C SER A 39 18.78 16.21 -10.83
N PHE A 40 19.64 17.22 -10.68
CA PHE A 40 19.44 18.58 -11.18
C PHE A 40 20.16 18.82 -12.52
N SER A 41 20.39 17.77 -13.30
CA SER A 41 21.10 17.87 -14.57
C SER A 41 20.13 17.90 -15.76
N GLY A 42 20.37 18.80 -16.70
CA GLY A 42 19.57 18.92 -17.94
C GLY A 42 18.75 20.20 -18.02
N SER A 43 17.70 20.18 -18.84
CA SER A 43 16.77 21.32 -18.98
C SER A 43 15.87 21.44 -17.75
N ALA A 44 15.23 22.61 -17.59
CA ALA A 44 14.24 22.82 -16.52
C ALA A 44 13.18 21.70 -16.48
N GLN A 45 12.75 21.22 -17.64
CA GLN A 45 11.78 20.13 -17.73
C GLN A 45 12.30 18.80 -17.17
N VAL A 46 13.57 18.45 -17.43
CA VAL A 46 14.20 17.23 -16.89
C VAL A 46 14.42 17.36 -15.38
N ILE A 47 14.80 18.54 -14.91
CA ILE A 47 14.98 18.85 -13.49
C ILE A 47 13.63 18.71 -12.75
N TRP A 48 12.57 19.32 -13.28
CA TRP A 48 11.24 19.26 -12.68
C TRP A 48 10.63 17.87 -12.75
N ASP A 49 10.90 17.09 -13.79
CA ASP A 49 10.53 15.67 -13.86
C ASP A 49 11.12 14.89 -12.68
N ALA A 50 12.43 15.03 -12.44
CA ALA A 50 13.11 14.39 -11.32
C ALA A 50 12.58 14.86 -9.95
N ILE A 51 12.32 16.16 -9.79
CA ILE A 51 11.75 16.73 -8.55
C ILE A 51 10.35 16.18 -8.28
N VAL A 52 9.46 16.21 -9.29
CA VAL A 52 8.08 15.76 -9.17
C VAL A 52 8.01 14.24 -8.95
N ALA A 53 8.88 13.47 -9.59
CA ALA A 53 9.02 12.04 -9.37
C ALA A 53 9.39 11.73 -7.90
N GLU A 54 10.38 12.43 -7.36
CA GLU A 54 10.78 12.23 -5.96
C GLU A 54 9.73 12.74 -4.98
N ALA A 55 9.05 13.85 -5.29
CA ALA A 55 7.94 14.36 -4.50
C ALA A 55 6.74 13.41 -4.47
N HIS A 56 6.47 12.71 -5.57
CA HIS A 56 5.46 11.67 -5.58
C HIS A 56 5.85 10.51 -4.66
N LYS A 57 7.09 10.01 -4.75
CA LYS A 57 7.61 8.94 -3.87
C LYS A 57 7.55 9.31 -2.38
N GLN A 58 7.86 10.57 -2.04
CA GLN A 58 7.85 11.06 -0.66
C GLN A 58 6.48 11.55 -0.19
N ASN A 59 5.44 11.49 -1.04
CA ASN A 59 4.12 12.04 -0.75
C ASN A 59 4.13 13.56 -0.43
N LYS A 60 5.01 14.30 -1.11
CA LYS A 60 5.19 15.76 -0.97
C LYS A 60 4.75 16.54 -2.21
N ALA A 61 4.20 15.89 -3.22
CA ALA A 61 3.64 16.55 -4.40
C ALA A 61 2.60 17.65 -4.06
N PRO A 62 1.70 17.49 -3.04
CA PRO A 62 0.81 18.58 -2.63
C PRO A 62 1.55 19.79 -2.07
N ALA A 63 2.66 19.60 -1.34
CA ALA A 63 3.46 20.68 -0.77
C ALA A 63 4.15 21.50 -1.87
N LEU A 64 4.62 20.85 -2.94
CA LEU A 64 5.15 21.55 -4.11
C LEU A 64 4.08 22.40 -4.81
N ILE A 65 2.87 21.86 -4.99
CA ILE A 65 1.79 22.59 -5.65
C ILE A 65 1.34 23.79 -4.80
N GLU A 66 1.18 23.61 -3.48
CA GLU A 66 0.84 24.71 -2.58
C GLU A 66 1.94 25.78 -2.54
N ARG A 67 3.22 25.39 -2.56
CA ARG A 67 4.32 26.36 -2.65
C ARG A 67 4.25 27.18 -3.96
N ALA A 68 4.04 26.51 -5.10
CA ALA A 68 3.90 27.18 -6.38
C ALA A 68 2.67 28.10 -6.44
N ARG A 69 1.57 27.77 -5.73
CA ARG A 69 0.39 28.64 -5.61
C ARG A 69 0.65 29.90 -4.79
N VAL A 70 1.51 29.82 -3.77
CA VAL A 70 1.90 30.98 -2.96
C VAL A 70 2.74 31.96 -3.79
N ASP A 71 3.68 31.43 -4.57
CA ASP A 71 4.58 32.25 -5.39
C ASP A 71 3.86 32.77 -6.66
N PHE A 72 2.92 31.99 -7.22
CA PHE A 72 2.17 32.31 -8.43
C PHE A 72 0.65 32.16 -8.23
N PRO A 73 0.01 33.09 -7.51
CA PRO A 73 -1.43 33.03 -7.23
C PRO A 73 -2.31 33.20 -8.48
N THR A 74 -1.76 33.72 -9.57
CA THR A 74 -2.47 33.94 -10.85
C THR A 74 -2.61 32.65 -11.68
N GLU A 75 -1.87 31.60 -11.35
CA GLU A 75 -1.87 30.35 -12.12
C GLU A 75 -3.10 29.50 -11.77
N THR A 76 -4.15 29.65 -12.59
CA THR A 76 -5.45 28.99 -12.39
C THR A 76 -5.39 27.48 -12.66
N GLY A 77 -4.32 26.97 -13.29
CA GLY A 77 -4.15 25.55 -13.60
C GLY A 77 -3.70 24.67 -12.42
N LEU A 78 -3.06 25.26 -11.40
CA LEU A 78 -2.49 24.51 -10.27
C LEU A 78 -3.56 23.82 -9.39
N PRO A 79 -4.71 24.45 -9.05
CA PRO A 79 -5.77 23.78 -8.28
C PRO A 79 -6.38 22.58 -9.00
N ALA A 80 -6.57 22.66 -10.32
CA ALA A 80 -7.13 21.56 -11.11
C ALA A 80 -6.20 20.34 -11.12
N ILE A 81 -4.89 20.55 -11.29
CA ILE A 81 -3.89 19.47 -11.22
C ILE A 81 -3.86 18.82 -9.83
N LEU A 82 -3.98 19.63 -8.76
CA LEU A 82 -4.03 19.10 -7.40
C LEU A 82 -5.26 18.21 -7.19
N GLN A 83 -6.42 18.63 -7.69
CA GLN A 83 -7.65 17.84 -7.58
C GLN A 83 -7.54 16.51 -8.34
N ASP A 84 -7.06 16.54 -9.59
CA ASP A 84 -6.85 15.32 -10.39
C ASP A 84 -5.82 14.39 -9.73
N TYR A 85 -4.73 14.95 -9.21
CA TYR A 85 -3.71 14.19 -8.48
C TYR A 85 -4.27 13.55 -7.21
N LEU A 86 -5.08 14.27 -6.43
CA LEU A 86 -5.69 13.73 -5.22
C LEU A 86 -6.75 12.68 -5.51
N ALA A 87 -7.53 12.83 -6.59
CA ALA A 87 -8.50 11.84 -7.04
C ALA A 87 -7.79 10.54 -7.44
N TRP A 88 -6.80 10.63 -8.34
CA TRP A 88 -5.96 9.51 -8.72
C TRP A 88 -5.27 8.88 -7.51
N ARG A 89 -4.74 9.69 -6.60
CA ARG A 89 -4.07 9.20 -5.40
C ARG A 89 -5.02 8.52 -4.44
N ARG A 90 -6.27 8.97 -4.32
CA ARG A 90 -7.28 8.28 -3.50
C ARG A 90 -7.58 6.90 -4.08
N GLU A 91 -7.82 6.82 -5.38
CA GLU A 91 -8.03 5.55 -6.09
C GLU A 91 -6.80 4.63 -5.96
N ALA A 92 -5.60 5.16 -6.18
CA ALA A 92 -4.36 4.45 -6.00
C ALA A 92 -4.16 4.01 -4.55
N THR A 93 -4.45 4.84 -3.55
CA THR A 93 -4.40 4.42 -2.14
C THR A 93 -5.46 3.39 -1.79
N VAL A 94 -6.63 3.38 -2.43
CA VAL A 94 -7.62 2.31 -2.21
C VAL A 94 -7.10 0.99 -2.80
N ALA A 95 -6.32 1.05 -3.88
CA ALA A 95 -5.68 -0.12 -4.51
C ALA A 95 -4.32 -0.54 -3.87
N GLU A 96 -3.54 0.39 -3.31
CA GLU A 96 -2.21 0.19 -2.69
C GLU A 96 -2.26 0.06 -1.15
N ALA A 97 -3.42 0.23 -0.50
CA ALA A 97 -3.53 0.16 0.97
C ALA A 97 -3.77 -1.22 1.64
N PRO A 98 -3.30 -2.38 1.15
CA PRO A 98 -3.18 -3.53 2.03
C PRO A 98 -1.85 -3.59 2.82
N SER A 99 -0.81 -2.80 2.50
CA SER A 99 0.56 -3.06 3.02
C SER A 99 0.96 -2.39 4.35
N ALA A 100 0.12 -1.55 4.96
CA ALA A 100 0.44 -1.00 6.29
C ALA A 100 0.25 -2.06 7.38
N PRO A 101 1.14 -2.19 8.38
CA PRO A 101 0.89 -3.00 9.57
C PRO A 101 -0.22 -2.34 10.38
N ARG A 102 -1.47 -2.80 10.19
CA ARG A 102 -2.55 -2.56 11.15
C ARG A 102 -2.74 -3.86 11.90
N SER A 103 -2.25 -3.90 13.13
CA SER A 103 -2.47 -5.02 14.02
C SER A 103 -3.97 -5.14 14.29
N TYR A 104 -4.62 -6.11 13.64
CA TYR A 104 -5.94 -6.55 14.08
C TYR A 104 -5.72 -7.20 15.46
N GLN A 105 -6.10 -6.50 16.52
CA GLN A 105 -5.85 -6.95 17.90
C GLN A 105 -6.90 -8.01 18.30
N LEU A 106 -6.73 -9.23 17.80
CA LEU A 106 -7.46 -10.38 18.35
C LEU A 106 -6.87 -10.77 19.70
N THR A 107 -7.73 -11.07 20.66
CA THR A 107 -7.31 -11.69 21.93
C THR A 107 -6.72 -13.08 21.67
N ALA A 108 -5.92 -13.59 22.62
CA ALA A 108 -5.38 -14.94 22.54
C ALA A 108 -6.46 -16.03 22.47
N GLN A 109 -7.68 -15.75 22.96
CA GLN A 109 -8.82 -16.67 22.83
C GLN A 109 -9.42 -16.64 21.42
N GLN A 110 -9.69 -15.45 20.87
CA GLN A 110 -10.21 -15.29 19.50
C GLN A 110 -9.24 -15.88 18.47
N LYS A 111 -7.94 -15.67 18.65
CA LYS A 111 -6.93 -16.28 17.79
C LYS A 111 -6.96 -17.81 17.83
N ARG A 112 -7.15 -18.41 19.02
CA ARG A 112 -7.28 -19.87 19.15
C ARG A 112 -8.53 -20.38 18.44
N GLN A 113 -9.67 -19.71 18.62
CA GLN A 113 -10.92 -20.05 17.93
C GLN A 113 -10.76 -20.00 16.40
N LEU A 114 -10.07 -18.97 15.88
CA LEU A 114 -9.79 -18.87 14.45
C LEU A 114 -8.88 -20.00 13.95
N VAL A 115 -7.83 -20.36 14.70
CA VAL A 115 -6.96 -21.49 14.35
C VAL A 115 -7.74 -22.81 14.36
N ASP A 116 -8.63 -23.00 15.33
CA ASP A 116 -9.49 -24.19 15.43
C ASP A 116 -10.43 -24.29 14.22
N ALA A 117 -11.10 -23.19 13.85
CA ALA A 117 -11.96 -23.12 12.69
C ALA A 117 -11.20 -23.40 11.38
N LEU A 118 -10.02 -22.78 11.22
CA LEU A 118 -9.17 -23.02 10.04
C LEU A 118 -8.71 -24.48 9.97
N LEU A 119 -8.34 -25.11 11.08
CA LEU A 119 -7.99 -26.54 11.09
C LEU A 119 -9.16 -27.47 10.77
N GLY A 120 -10.40 -26.97 10.84
CA GLY A 120 -11.59 -27.68 10.34
C GLY A 120 -11.62 -27.82 8.81
N CYS A 121 -10.94 -26.92 8.07
CA CYS A 121 -10.84 -26.97 6.62
C CYS A 121 -9.81 -28.02 6.16
N PRO A 122 -10.17 -29.00 5.31
CA PRO A 122 -9.23 -29.96 4.72
C PRO A 122 -7.98 -29.31 4.11
N THR A 123 -8.13 -28.18 3.44
CA THR A 123 -7.02 -27.43 2.81
C THR A 123 -5.99 -26.98 3.84
N MET A 124 -6.40 -26.70 5.07
CA MET A 124 -5.53 -26.25 6.16
C MET A 124 -5.00 -27.40 7.05
N GLN A 125 -5.40 -28.65 6.78
CA GLN A 125 -4.86 -29.82 7.48
C GLN A 125 -3.61 -30.37 6.77
N GLY A 126 -3.60 -30.36 5.44
CA GLY A 126 -2.47 -30.83 4.62
C GLY A 126 -1.29 -29.86 4.62
N GLY A 127 -0.06 -30.38 4.62
CA GLY A 127 1.15 -29.54 4.47
C GLY A 127 1.18 -28.85 3.09
N GLN A 128 1.04 -29.64 2.03
CA GLN A 128 1.11 -29.17 0.64
C GLN A 128 -0.05 -28.23 0.27
N SER A 129 -1.27 -28.53 0.72
CA SER A 129 -2.43 -27.65 0.50
C SER A 129 -2.30 -26.31 1.24
N ARG A 130 -1.68 -26.30 2.42
CA ARG A 130 -1.34 -25.04 3.12
C ARG A 130 -0.27 -24.23 2.43
N ASP A 131 0.72 -24.89 1.81
CA ASP A 131 1.70 -24.19 0.99
C ASP A 131 1.02 -23.49 -0.20
N ALA A 132 0.04 -24.13 -0.84
CA ALA A 132 -0.75 -23.51 -1.91
C ALA A 132 -1.53 -22.27 -1.41
N VAL A 133 -2.17 -22.34 -0.24
CA VAL A 133 -2.82 -21.17 0.38
C VAL A 133 -1.82 -20.06 0.66
N LEU A 134 -0.62 -20.39 1.18
CA LEU A 134 0.45 -19.40 1.41
C LEU A 134 0.98 -18.79 0.11
N ASP A 135 0.96 -19.55 -0.99
CA ASP A 135 1.39 -19.08 -2.30
C ASP A 135 0.42 -18.09 -2.93
N ASP A 136 -0.85 -18.11 -2.51
CA ASP A 136 -1.85 -17.09 -2.89
C ASP A 136 -1.79 -15.84 -2.01
N LEU A 137 -1.14 -15.91 -0.84
CA LEU A 137 -0.87 -14.74 -0.02
C LEU A 137 0.26 -13.90 -0.58
N ARG A 138 0.22 -12.59 -0.33
CA ARG A 138 1.30 -11.66 -0.63
C ARG A 138 2.61 -12.05 0.04
N ALA A 139 3.71 -11.67 -0.60
CA ALA A 139 5.05 -12.07 -0.22
C ALA A 139 5.40 -11.69 1.23
N GLU A 140 4.89 -10.57 1.74
CA GLU A 140 5.16 -10.09 3.10
C GLU A 140 4.61 -11.04 4.17
N ILE A 141 3.37 -11.54 3.98
CA ILE A 141 2.75 -12.48 4.93
C ILE A 141 3.46 -13.82 4.84
N ARG A 142 3.70 -14.31 3.62
CA ARG A 142 4.39 -15.58 3.35
C ARG A 142 5.79 -15.63 3.97
N ASN A 143 6.59 -14.58 3.77
CA ASN A 143 7.96 -14.50 4.28
C ASN A 143 8.03 -14.36 5.81
N THR A 144 6.96 -13.86 6.43
CA THR A 144 6.89 -13.68 7.89
C THR A 144 6.38 -14.94 8.60
N ALA A 145 5.54 -15.74 7.94
CA ALA A 145 5.00 -16.97 8.49
C ALA A 145 6.12 -18.00 8.70
N ARG A 146 6.49 -18.23 9.96
CA ARG A 146 7.46 -19.27 10.31
C ARG A 146 6.84 -20.65 10.12
N ARG A 147 7.27 -21.38 9.09
CA ARG A 147 6.77 -22.73 8.78
C ARG A 147 7.07 -23.71 9.91
N HIS A 148 6.15 -24.63 10.17
CA HIS A 148 6.32 -25.67 11.17
C HIS A 148 5.67 -27.01 10.74
N SER A 149 6.22 -28.14 11.20
CA SER A 149 5.74 -29.49 10.82
C SER A 149 4.37 -29.84 11.41
N SER A 150 4.13 -29.44 12.66
CA SER A 150 2.80 -29.57 13.30
C SER A 150 1.79 -28.64 12.66
N ALA A 151 0.67 -29.19 12.17
CA ALA A 151 -0.37 -28.45 11.48
C ALA A 151 -0.90 -27.26 12.30
N ARG A 152 -1.20 -27.51 13.59
CA ARG A 152 -1.74 -26.48 14.48
C ARG A 152 -0.77 -25.33 14.74
N VAL A 153 0.51 -25.65 14.98
CA VAL A 153 1.54 -24.63 15.25
C VAL A 153 1.78 -23.78 14.01
N ASP A 154 1.80 -24.41 12.85
CA ASP A 154 2.04 -23.74 11.59
C ASP A 154 0.85 -22.86 11.15
N VAL A 155 -0.40 -23.33 11.27
CA VAL A 155 -1.60 -22.49 11.07
C VAL A 155 -1.60 -21.31 12.04
N ASN A 156 -1.24 -21.51 13.32
CA ASN A 156 -1.11 -20.42 14.27
C ASN A 156 -0.04 -19.39 13.85
N ASN A 157 1.09 -19.82 13.28
CA ASN A 157 2.13 -18.92 12.79
C ASN A 157 1.64 -18.13 11.56
N ILE A 158 0.91 -18.77 10.65
CA ILE A 158 0.29 -18.12 9.49
C ILE A 158 -0.71 -17.05 9.95
N VAL A 159 -1.63 -17.40 10.86
CA VAL A 159 -2.60 -16.45 11.42
C VAL A 159 -1.89 -15.29 12.12
N SER A 160 -0.81 -15.56 12.86
CA SER A 160 0.00 -14.50 13.51
C SER A 160 0.60 -13.54 12.50
N ALA A 161 1.14 -14.09 11.40
CA ALA A 161 1.71 -13.29 10.33
C ALA A 161 0.62 -12.47 9.64
N ALA A 162 -0.51 -13.08 9.29
CA ALA A 162 -1.64 -12.40 8.67
C ALA A 162 -2.19 -11.23 9.51
N LEU A 163 -2.32 -11.42 10.83
CA LEU A 163 -2.79 -10.38 11.76
C LEU A 163 -1.79 -9.22 11.95
N ALA A 164 -0.52 -9.42 11.63
CA ALA A 164 0.50 -8.37 11.69
C ALA A 164 0.31 -7.32 10.59
N TYR A 165 -0.50 -7.61 9.57
CA TYR A 165 -0.72 -6.70 8.46
C TYR A 165 -2.19 -6.36 8.21
N ALA A 166 -2.44 -5.15 7.72
CA ALA A 166 -3.78 -4.72 7.32
C ALA A 166 -4.34 -5.62 6.22
N GLY A 167 -5.60 -6.02 6.36
CA GLY A 167 -6.28 -6.89 5.40
C GLY A 167 -5.74 -8.32 5.35
N GLY A 168 -4.65 -8.66 6.06
CA GLY A 168 -4.02 -9.97 5.95
C GLY A 168 -4.91 -11.11 6.45
N LEU A 169 -5.74 -10.86 7.47
CA LEU A 169 -6.76 -11.82 7.91
C LEU A 169 -7.81 -12.07 6.83
N GLN A 170 -8.30 -11.02 6.18
CA GLN A 170 -9.29 -11.14 5.10
C GLN A 170 -8.71 -11.87 3.90
N GLU A 171 -7.47 -11.54 3.52
CA GLU A 171 -6.72 -12.21 2.46
C GLU A 171 -6.54 -13.71 2.73
N LEU A 172 -6.21 -14.09 3.98
CA LEU A 172 -6.11 -15.49 4.39
C LEU A 172 -7.44 -16.23 4.29
N VAL A 173 -8.53 -15.62 4.76
CA VAL A 173 -9.87 -16.21 4.71
C VAL A 173 -10.31 -16.39 3.26
N GLU A 174 -10.06 -15.41 2.40
CA GLU A 174 -10.37 -15.46 0.96
C GLU A 174 -9.52 -16.51 0.24
N ALA A 175 -8.21 -16.60 0.53
CA ALA A 175 -7.35 -17.63 -0.02
C ALA A 175 -7.85 -19.04 0.34
N VAL A 176 -8.18 -19.29 1.62
CA VAL A 176 -8.75 -20.59 2.04
C VAL A 176 -10.09 -20.87 1.35
N ARG A 177 -10.96 -19.85 1.22
CA ARG A 177 -12.26 -19.96 0.53
C ARG A 177 -12.09 -20.36 -0.93
N ASN A 178 -11.04 -19.92 -1.62
CA ASN A 178 -10.82 -20.29 -3.02
C ASN A 178 -10.60 -21.81 -3.22
N TYR A 179 -10.08 -22.50 -2.22
CA TYR A 179 -9.89 -23.96 -2.25
C TYR A 179 -11.08 -24.72 -1.66
N GLU A 180 -11.69 -24.19 -0.60
CA GLU A 180 -12.80 -24.84 0.12
C GLU A 180 -14.17 -24.60 -0.54
N GLY A 181 -14.32 -23.50 -1.27
CA GLY A 181 -15.61 -23.02 -1.79
C GLY A 181 -16.59 -22.68 -0.66
N ASP A 182 -17.87 -22.99 -0.87
CA ASP A 182 -18.96 -22.78 0.11
C ASP A 182 -19.10 -23.96 1.10
N SER A 183 -17.98 -24.53 1.56
CA SER A 183 -17.99 -25.68 2.46
C SER A 183 -18.49 -25.33 3.87
N LEU A 184 -19.05 -26.33 4.59
CA LEU A 184 -19.45 -26.15 5.99
C LEU A 184 -18.30 -25.66 6.90
N PRO A 185 -17.06 -26.18 6.78
CA PRO A 185 -15.90 -25.63 7.48
C PRO A 185 -15.66 -24.14 7.18
N MET A 186 -15.82 -23.72 5.93
CA MET A 186 -15.62 -22.32 5.54
C MET A 186 -16.68 -21.39 6.16
N ALA A 187 -17.94 -21.83 6.24
CA ALA A 187 -19.00 -21.08 6.93
C ALA A 187 -18.72 -20.91 8.44
N GLU A 188 -18.04 -21.87 9.07
CA GLU A 188 -17.62 -21.77 10.48
C GLU A 188 -16.48 -20.76 10.66
N VAL A 189 -15.51 -20.72 9.74
CA VAL A 189 -14.48 -19.68 9.69
C VAL A 189 -15.11 -18.29 9.56
N ASP A 190 -16.06 -18.11 8.64
CA ASP A 190 -16.76 -16.83 8.44
C ASP A 190 -17.51 -16.39 9.69
N ARG A 191 -18.24 -17.30 10.34
CA ARG A 191 -18.95 -17.01 11.60
C ARG A 191 -17.98 -16.61 12.71
N THR A 192 -16.82 -17.26 12.77
CA THR A 192 -15.78 -16.96 13.75
C THR A 192 -15.21 -15.56 13.54
N VAL A 193 -14.89 -15.21 12.29
CA VAL A 193 -14.38 -13.87 11.93
C VAL A 193 -15.45 -12.79 12.18
N ALA A 194 -16.71 -13.06 11.84
CA ALA A 194 -17.82 -12.14 12.09
C ALA A 194 -18.05 -11.87 13.59
N SER A 195 -17.68 -12.80 14.47
CA SER A 195 -17.78 -12.63 15.93
C SER A 195 -16.73 -11.69 16.53
N PHE A 196 -15.75 -11.25 15.73
CA PHE A 196 -14.66 -10.38 16.18
C PHE A 196 -14.89 -8.89 15.90
N GLY A 197 -15.94 -8.53 15.15
CA GLY A 197 -16.37 -7.16 14.88
C GLY A 197 -17.56 -6.74 15.74
#